data_AF-A0A953QWG1-F1
#
_entry.id   AF-A0A953QWG1-F1
#
_cell.length_a   1.000
_cell.length_b   1.000
_cell.length_c   1.000
_cell.angle_alpha   90.00
_cell.angle_beta   90.00
_cell.angle_gamma   90.00
#
_symmetry.space_group_name_H-M   'P 1'
#
loop_
_entity.id
_entity.type
_entity.pdbx_description
1 polymer ?
#
loop_
_entity_poly.entity_id
_entity_poly.type
_entity_poly.pdbx_seq_one_letter_code
_entity_poly.pdbx_strand_id
1 'polypeptide(L)'
;MRLAIVLVMAGALAAPAQNPPPQPRPGEPETPEDVRLPNGKLQRDEILKAEYQKSLEDARELSRLAEDLKVDLEKNDRYVLSLATLKKTEEIEKLAKRIRDRLKH
;
A
#
# COMPACT_ATOMS: atom_id res chain seq x y z
N MET A 1 1.15 22.85 73.07
CA MET A 1 1.95 22.16 72.03
C MET A 1 2.04 23.06 70.80
N ARG A 2 3.28 23.29 70.32
CA ARG A 2 3.70 23.83 69.00
C ARG A 2 3.41 25.34 68.81
N LEU A 3 4.34 26.31 68.93
CA LEU A 3 5.71 26.48 68.37
C LEU A 3 5.83 25.92 66.94
N ALA A 4 6.17 26.67 65.88
CA ALA A 4 6.75 28.00 65.79
C ALA A 4 6.81 28.45 64.30
N ILE A 5 7.02 29.75 64.09
CA ILE A 5 7.93 30.35 63.07
C ILE A 5 7.43 30.33 61.62
N VAL A 6 6.88 31.44 61.13
CA VAL A 6 7.54 32.64 60.55
C VAL A 6 7.94 32.46 59.08
N LEU A 7 7.19 33.23 58.29
CA LEU A 7 7.42 33.78 56.97
C LEU A 7 8.91 33.95 56.58
N VAL A 8 9.31 33.42 55.43
CA VAL A 8 10.45 33.93 54.66
C VAL A 8 9.98 34.28 53.25
N MET A 9 10.29 35.51 52.90
CA MET A 9 9.99 36.24 51.66
C MET A 9 10.87 35.81 50.48
N ALA A 10 10.33 36.12 49.29
CA ALA A 10 11.01 36.56 48.07
C ALA A 10 11.69 35.55 47.14
N GLY A 11 11.40 35.72 45.84
CA GLY A 11 12.29 35.30 44.75
C GLY A 11 11.59 34.67 43.54
N ALA A 12 10.73 35.42 42.83
CA ALA A 12 10.30 35.04 41.50
C ALA A 12 11.49 35.20 40.52
N LEU A 13 12.17 34.09 40.19
CA LEU A 13 13.11 34.01 39.08
C LEU A 13 12.49 33.13 38.00
N ALA A 14 11.96 33.78 36.98
CA ALA A 14 11.52 33.12 35.75
C ALA A 14 12.77 32.64 34.98
N ALA A 15 13.05 31.34 35.02
CA ALA A 15 13.93 30.67 34.08
C ALA A 15 13.08 30.15 32.91
N PRO A 16 13.49 30.31 31.64
CA PRO A 16 12.80 29.65 30.54
C PRO A 16 13.08 28.15 30.64
N ALA A 17 12.04 27.36 30.91
CA ALA A 17 12.09 25.92 30.82
C ALA A 17 12.34 25.54 29.35
N GLN A 18 13.57 25.11 29.04
CA GLN A 18 13.86 24.45 27.77
C GLN A 18 13.18 23.07 27.81
N ASN A 19 12.07 22.92 27.08
CA ASN A 19 11.48 21.61 26.83
C ASN A 19 12.51 20.75 26.07
N PRO A 20 12.91 19.58 26.58
CA PRO A 20 13.78 18.69 25.84
C PRO A 20 13.06 18.19 24.57
N PRO A 21 13.78 18.00 23.45
CA PRO A 21 13.18 17.50 22.22
C PRO A 21 12.57 16.09 22.44
N PRO A 22 11.47 15.75 21.74
CA PRO A 22 10.84 14.45 21.88
C PRO A 22 11.83 13.35 21.50
N GLN A 23 12.11 12.45 22.43
CA GLN A 23 12.86 11.23 22.13
C GLN A 23 11.94 10.27 21.36
N PRO A 24 12.40 9.67 20.23
CA PRO A 24 11.64 8.65 19.52
C PRO A 24 11.43 7.43 20.44
N ARG A 25 10.20 6.96 20.56
CA ARG A 25 9.87 5.76 21.34
C ARG A 25 10.33 4.52 20.55
N PRO A 26 11.07 3.58 21.16
CA PRO A 26 11.39 2.31 20.51
C PRO A 26 10.11 1.49 20.33
N GLY A 27 9.68 1.27 19.08
CA GLY A 27 8.54 0.39 18.75
C GLY A 27 7.40 1.03 17.97
N GLU A 28 7.48 2.32 17.61
CA GLU A 28 6.59 2.87 16.58
C GLU A 28 7.03 2.30 15.22
N PRO A 29 6.13 1.66 14.43
CA PRO A 29 6.48 1.33 13.06
C PRO A 29 6.83 2.64 12.37
N GLU A 30 8.08 2.76 11.91
CA GLU A 30 8.50 3.82 11.03
C GLU A 30 7.52 3.83 9.85
N THR A 31 6.56 4.77 9.87
CA THR A 31 5.76 5.08 8.70
C THR A 31 6.78 5.33 7.60
N PRO A 32 6.83 4.53 6.52
CA PRO A 32 7.89 4.69 5.54
C PRO A 32 7.77 6.13 5.07
N GLU A 33 8.86 6.88 5.22
CA GLU A 33 8.89 8.31 5.02
C GLU A 33 8.20 8.66 3.70
N ASP A 34 7.37 9.70 3.71
CA ASP A 34 6.84 10.30 2.51
C ASP A 34 8.00 10.95 1.73
N VAL A 35 8.80 10.13 1.04
CA VAL A 35 9.88 10.58 0.18
C VAL A 35 9.25 11.30 -1.01
N ARG A 36 9.25 12.64 -0.93
CA ARG A 36 8.82 13.50 -2.02
C ARG A 36 9.89 13.51 -3.11
N LEU A 37 9.47 13.28 -4.36
CA LEU A 37 10.36 13.41 -5.51
C LEU A 37 10.74 14.89 -5.73
N PRO A 38 11.83 15.19 -6.45
CA PRO A 38 12.24 16.57 -6.79
C PRO A 38 11.15 17.41 -7.47
N ASN A 39 10.15 16.77 -8.07
CA ASN A 39 8.98 17.41 -8.70
C ASN A 39 7.82 17.71 -7.73
N GLY A 40 7.97 17.47 -6.42
CA GLY A 40 6.97 17.80 -5.40
C GLY A 40 5.80 16.82 -5.27
N LYS A 41 5.79 15.73 -6.06
CA LYS A 41 4.80 14.65 -5.94
C LYS A 41 5.29 13.59 -4.95
N LEU A 42 4.34 12.97 -4.24
CA LEU A 42 4.62 11.80 -3.41
C LEU A 42 5.00 10.64 -4.34
N GLN A 43 6.13 9.97 -4.09
CA GLN A 43 6.56 8.78 -4.84
C GLN A 43 5.47 7.72 -4.91
N ARG A 44 4.67 7.64 -3.85
CA ARG A 44 3.53 6.74 -3.70
C ARG A 44 2.48 6.94 -4.79
N ASP A 45 2.12 8.19 -5.10
CA ASP A 45 1.07 8.48 -6.08
C ASP A 45 1.47 8.07 -7.51
N GLU A 46 2.74 8.23 -7.86
CA GLU A 46 3.25 7.81 -9.17
C GLU A 46 3.33 6.29 -9.30
N ILE A 47 3.72 5.59 -8.22
CA ILE A 47 3.70 4.12 -8.15
C ILE A 47 2.27 3.60 -8.28
N LEU A 48 1.33 4.14 -7.50
CA LEU A 48 -0.08 3.74 -7.54
C LEU A 48 -0.69 3.93 -8.93
N LYS A 49 -0.39 5.04 -9.60
CA LYS A 49 -0.85 5.27 -10.97
C LYS A 49 -0.28 4.25 -11.97
N ALA A 50 0.99 3.92 -11.84
CA ALA A 50 1.63 2.92 -12.70
C ALA A 50 1.07 1.51 -12.44
N GLU A 51 0.79 1.16 -11.18
CA GLU A 51 0.17 -0.12 -10.82
C GLU A 51 -1.28 -0.23 -11.31
N TYR A 52 -2.05 0.85 -11.21
CA TYR A 52 -3.39 0.92 -11.77
C TYR A 52 -3.38 0.73 -13.30
N GLN A 53 -2.46 1.40 -14.00
CA GLN A 53 -2.32 1.23 -15.44
C GLN A 53 -1.96 -0.21 -15.83
N LYS A 54 -1.05 -0.86 -15.10
CA LYS A 54 -0.73 -2.28 -15.30
C LYS A 54 -1.94 -3.18 -15.03
N SER A 55 -2.73 -2.87 -14.00
CA SER A 55 -3.96 -3.63 -13.69
C SER A 55 -4.99 -3.52 -14.80
N LEU A 56 -5.11 -2.34 -15.44
CA LEU A 56 -5.96 -2.16 -16.62
C LEU A 56 -5.48 -2.98 -17.83
N GLU A 57 -4.17 -3.05 -18.04
CA GLU A 57 -3.60 -3.88 -19.11
C GLU A 57 -3.84 -5.37 -18.86
N ASP A 58 -3.53 -5.85 -17.65
CA ASP A 58 -3.79 -7.23 -17.22
C ASP A 58 -5.31 -7.57 -17.40
N ALA A 59 -6.22 -6.62 -17.09
CA ALA A 59 -7.66 -6.81 -17.25
C ALA A 59 -8.12 -6.89 -18.72
N ARG A 60 -7.51 -6.08 -19.61
CA ARG A 60 -7.77 -6.18 -21.06
C ARG A 60 -7.30 -7.52 -21.62
N GLU A 61 -6.14 -7.98 -21.19
CA GLU A 61 -5.61 -9.28 -21.59
C GLU A 61 -6.50 -10.42 -21.09
N LEU A 62 -6.98 -10.34 -19.84
CA LEU A 62 -7.93 -11.30 -19.29
C LEU A 62 -9.22 -11.38 -20.12
N SER A 63 -9.79 -10.24 -20.51
CA SER A 63 -10.98 -10.21 -21.38
C SER A 63 -10.73 -10.86 -22.73
N ARG A 64 -9.54 -10.64 -23.31
CA ARG A 64 -9.16 -11.23 -24.60
C ARG A 64 -9.01 -12.75 -24.49
N LEU A 65 -8.29 -13.23 -23.47
CA LEU A 65 -8.09 -14.67 -23.26
C LEU A 65 -9.41 -15.39 -22.96
N ALA A 66 -10.34 -14.74 -22.26
CA ALA A 66 -11.67 -15.28 -22.02
C ALA A 66 -12.48 -15.43 -23.32
N GLU A 67 -12.44 -14.45 -24.22
CA GLU A 67 -13.11 -14.57 -25.52
C GLU A 67 -12.46 -15.65 -26.38
N ASP A 68 -11.13 -15.70 -26.42
CA ASP A 68 -10.38 -16.73 -27.11
C ASP A 68 -10.73 -18.15 -26.60
N LEU A 69 -10.85 -18.30 -25.27
CA LEU A 69 -11.26 -19.57 -24.64
C LEU A 69 -12.67 -19.96 -25.06
N LYS A 70 -13.61 -19.01 -25.08
CA LYS A 70 -14.98 -19.24 -25.55
C LYS A 70 -14.97 -19.71 -27.02
N VAL A 71 -14.24 -19.02 -27.89
CA VAL A 71 -14.13 -19.37 -29.31
C VAL A 71 -13.53 -20.77 -29.48
N ASP A 72 -12.49 -21.11 -28.70
CA ASP A 72 -11.90 -22.44 -28.73
C ASP A 72 -12.92 -23.50 -28.30
N LEU A 73 -13.75 -23.23 -27.29
CA LEU A 73 -14.80 -24.16 -26.83
C LEU A 73 -15.98 -24.27 -27.82
N GLU A 74 -16.33 -23.20 -28.53
CA GLU A 74 -17.39 -23.22 -29.56
C GLU A 74 -16.96 -24.00 -30.80
N LYS A 75 -15.66 -23.98 -31.14
CA LYS A 75 -15.09 -24.64 -32.32
C LYS A 75 -14.73 -26.10 -32.10
N ASN A 76 -14.41 -26.49 -30.86
CA ASN A 76 -14.01 -27.86 -30.55
C ASN A 76 -15.20 -28.69 -30.08
N ASP A 77 -15.29 -29.94 -30.56
CA ASP A 77 -16.28 -30.91 -30.07
C ASP A 77 -15.92 -31.33 -28.62
N ARG A 78 -16.90 -31.83 -27.87
CA ARG A 78 -16.86 -32.12 -26.42
C ARG A 78 -15.66 -32.99 -25.98
N TYR A 79 -15.06 -33.72 -26.91
CA TYR A 79 -13.98 -34.67 -26.67
C TYR A 79 -12.58 -34.16 -27.09
N VAL A 80 -12.46 -32.95 -27.63
CA VAL A 80 -11.19 -32.38 -28.10
C VAL A 80 -10.86 -31.08 -27.36
N LEU A 81 -10.41 -31.20 -26.12
CA LEU A 81 -9.80 -30.07 -25.42
C LEU A 81 -8.31 -30.07 -25.73
N SER A 82 -7.87 -29.08 -26.51
CA SER A 82 -6.45 -28.93 -26.83
C SER A 82 -5.65 -28.56 -25.57
N LEU A 83 -4.40 -29.00 -25.48
CA LEU A 83 -3.48 -28.56 -24.43
C LEU A 83 -3.34 -27.03 -24.40
N ALA A 84 -3.50 -26.38 -25.56
CA ALA A 84 -3.49 -24.92 -25.65
C ALA A 84 -4.68 -24.28 -24.90
N THR A 85 -5.87 -24.87 -25.00
CA THR A 85 -7.08 -24.42 -24.29
C THR A 85 -6.90 -24.52 -22.77
N LEU A 86 -6.31 -25.62 -22.29
CA LEU A 86 -5.97 -25.76 -20.85
C LEU A 86 -4.96 -24.69 -20.40
N LYS A 87 -3.90 -24.44 -21.17
CA LYS A 87 -2.94 -23.37 -20.85
C LYS A 87 -3.61 -22.00 -20.80
N LYS A 88 -4.56 -21.70 -21.69
CA LYS A 88 -5.32 -20.44 -21.64
C LYS A 88 -6.08 -20.30 -20.33
N THR A 89 -6.69 -21.37 -19.81
CA THR A 89 -7.37 -21.32 -18.51
C THR A 89 -6.42 -21.01 -17.35
N GLU A 90 -5.22 -21.60 -17.34
CA GLU A 90 -4.20 -21.31 -16.34
C GLU A 90 -3.72 -19.85 -16.39
N GLU A 91 -3.52 -19.30 -17.59
CA GLU A 91 -3.11 -17.89 -17.75
C GLU A 91 -4.22 -16.93 -17.30
N ILE A 92 -5.49 -17.23 -17.55
CA ILE A 92 -6.62 -16.46 -17.03
C ILE A 92 -6.60 -16.43 -15.49
N GLU A 93 -6.38 -17.58 -14.83
CA GLU A 93 -6.27 -17.63 -13.37
C GLU A 93 -5.12 -16.79 -12.83
N LYS A 94 -3.94 -16.86 -13.48
CA LYS A 94 -2.77 -16.06 -13.10
C LYS A 94 -3.02 -14.57 -13.24
N LEU A 95 -3.64 -14.13 -14.34
CA LEU A 95 -3.99 -12.72 -14.55
C LEU A 95 -5.01 -12.24 -13.53
N ALA A 96 -6.07 -13.01 -13.29
CA ALA A 96 -7.08 -12.68 -12.29
C ALA A 96 -6.47 -12.53 -10.89
N LYS A 97 -5.57 -13.45 -10.52
CA LYS A 97 -4.84 -13.39 -9.26
C LYS A 97 -3.97 -12.13 -9.16
N ARG A 98 -3.20 -11.81 -10.20
CA ARG A 98 -2.32 -10.64 -10.24
C ARG A 98 -3.10 -9.33 -10.10
N ILE A 99 -4.22 -9.18 -10.81
CA ILE A 99 -5.09 -7.99 -10.72
C ILE A 99 -5.60 -7.85 -9.28
N ARG A 100 -6.14 -8.93 -8.70
CA ARG A 100 -6.65 -8.92 -7.32
C ARG A 100 -5.56 -8.53 -6.32
N ASP A 101 -4.35 -9.06 -6.47
CA ASP A 101 -3.26 -8.80 -5.54
C ASP A 101 -2.80 -7.33 -5.64
N ARG A 102 -2.76 -6.73 -6.85
CA ARG A 102 -2.49 -5.29 -7.03
C ARG A 102 -3.58 -4.39 -6.44
N LEU A 103 -4.86 -4.76 -6.53
CA LEU A 103 -5.99 -3.96 -6.03
C LEU A 103 -6.12 -3.94 -4.49
N LYS A 104 -5.41 -4.82 -3.78
CA LYS A 104 -5.42 -4.86 -2.31
C LYS A 104 -4.43 -3.89 -1.67
N HIS A 105 -3.53 -3.30 -2.48
CA HIS A 105 -2.55 -2.31 -2.06
C HIS A 105 -3.14 -0.90 -2.22
#